data_AF-A0A6J6Z9S2-F1
#
_entry.id   AF-A0A6J6Z9S2-F1
#
_cell.length_a   1.000
_cell.length_b   1.000
_cell.length_c   1.000
_cell.angle_alpha   90.00
_cell.angle_beta   90.00
_cell.angle_gamma   90.00
#
_symmetry.space_group_name_H-M   'P 1'
#
loop_
_entity.id
_entity.type
_entity.pdbx_description
1 polymer ?
#
loop_
_entity_poly.entity_id
_entity_poly.type
_entity_poly.pdbx_seq_one_letter_code
_entity_poly.pdbx_strand_id
1 'polypeptide(L)' 'MRHNVWGEGVILMVEGAGDKAEAVVHFGSVGEKRLLLSWAPLEKA' A
#
# COMPACT_ATOMS: atom_id res chain seq x y z
N MET A 1 7.16 -1.33 3.22
CA MET A 1 6.97 0.13 3.38
C MET A 1 6.49 0.43 4.78
N ARG A 2 6.86 1.58 5.33
CA ARG A 2 6.43 1.98 6.67
C ARG A 2 5.31 3.02 6.56
N HIS A 3 4.11 2.67 7.02
CA HIS A 3 2.97 3.58 7.07
C HIS A 3 2.81 4.15 8.48
N ASN A 4 2.64 5.46 8.61
CA ASN A 4 2.58 6.13 9.93
C ASN A 4 1.42 5.67 10.81
N VAL A 5 0.32 5.17 10.22
CA VAL A 5 -0.87 4.74 10.97
C VAL A 5 -0.87 3.23 11.28
N TRP A 6 -0.21 2.43 10.44
CA TRP A 6 -0.37 0.96 10.47
C TRP A 6 0.94 0.20 10.69
N GLY A 7 2.07 0.90 10.71
CA GLY A 7 3.39 0.30 10.87
C GLY A 7 3.93 -0.29 9.57
N GLU A 8 4.71 -1.36 9.68
CA GLU A 8 5.30 -2.02 8.52
C GLU A 8 4.25 -2.83 7.75
N GLY A 9 4.23 -2.60 6.43
CA GLY A 9 3.36 -3.31 5.50
C GLY A 9 4.14 -3.91 4.33
N VAL A 10 3.67 -5.07 3.88
CA VAL A 10 4.18 -5.78 2.70
C VAL A 10 3.13 -5.71 1.60
N ILE A 11 3.55 -5.37 0.38
CA ILE A 11 2.67 -5.35 -0.79
C ILE A 11 2.42 -6.79 -1.21
N LEU A 12 1.15 -7.19 -1.27
CA LEU A 12 0.73 -8.51 -1.75
C LEU A 12 0.43 -8.49 -3.25
N MET A 13 -0.20 -7.42 -3.73
CA MET A 13 -0.65 -7.31 -5.11
C MET A 13 -0.73 -5.86 -5.55
N VAL A 14 -0.51 -5.63 -6.84
CA VAL A 14 -0.77 -4.34 -7.51
C VAL A 14 -1.69 -4.61 -8.69
N GLU A 15 -2.76 -3.84 -8.79
CA GLU A 15 -3.77 -3.94 -9.84
C GLU A 15 -4.00 -2.58 -10.50
N GLY A 16 -4.39 -2.59 -11.78
CA GLY A 16 -4.62 -1.36 -12.53
C GLY A 16 -3.34 -0.71 -13.08
N ALA A 17 -3.50 0.46 -13.69
CA ALA A 17 -2.43 1.18 -14.37
C ALA A 17 -2.63 2.69 -14.26
N GLY A 18 -1.52 3.44 -14.38
CA GLY A 18 -1.51 4.89 -14.27
C GLY A 18 -2.09 5.37 -12.94
N ASP A 19 -2.90 6.42 -13.00
CA ASP A 19 -3.45 7.09 -11.81
C ASP A 19 -4.49 6.26 -11.03
N LYS A 20 -4.94 5.15 -11.63
CA LYS A 20 -5.90 4.22 -11.02
C LYS A 20 -5.25 2.95 -10.49
N ALA A 21 -3.92 2.89 -10.48
CA ALA A 21 -3.23 1.73 -9.93
C ALA A 21 -3.46 1.65 -8.41
N GLU A 22 -3.79 0.47 -7.93
CA GLU A 22 -4.07 0.16 -6.53
C GLU A 22 -3.10 -0.91 -6.02
N ALA A 23 -2.68 -0.81 -4.77
CA ALA A 23 -1.92 -1.83 -4.08
C ALA A 23 -2.70 -2.41 -2.91
N VAL A 24 -2.68 -3.74 -2.80
CA VAL A 24 -3.11 -4.44 -1.59
C VAL A 24 -1.89 -4.61 -0.69
N VAL A 25 -1.95 -4.03 0.50
CA VAL A 25 -0.87 -4.06 1.49
C VAL A 25 -1.37 -4.78 2.72
N HIS A 26 -0.61 -5.78 3.16
CA HIS A 26 -0.85 -6.44 4.44
C HIS A 26 -0.03 -5.75 5.52
N PHE A 27 -0.73 -5.22 6.52
CA PHE A 27 -0.13 -4.66 7.73
C PHE A 27 -0.35 -5.65 8.88
N GLY A 28 0.74 -6.09 9.52
CA GLY A 28 0.67 -7.16 10.51
C GLY A 28 -0.25 -6.86 11.72
N SER A 29 -0.51 -5.58 12.00
CA SER A 29 -1.35 -5.13 13.11
C SER A 29 -2.83 -4.91 12.76
N VAL A 30 -3.16 -4.64 11.49
CA VAL A 30 -4.51 -4.22 11.06
C VAL A 30 -5.06 -4.98 9.85
N GLY A 31 -4.32 -5.99 9.39
CA GLY A 31 -4.65 -6.82 8.24
C GLY A 31 -4.46 -6.11 6.90
N GLU A 32 -5.23 -6.53 5.91
CA GLU A 32 -5.12 -6.06 4.54
C GLU A 32 -5.81 -4.69 4.35
N LYS A 33 -5.21 -3.85 3.50
CA LYS A 33 -5.76 -2.57 3.06
C LYS A 33 -5.47 -2.38 1.58
N ARG A 34 -6.43 -1.80 0.87
CA ARG A 34 -6.30 -1.38 -0.53
C ARG A 34 -6.02 0.11 -0.59
N LEU A 35 -4.99 0.49 -1.33
CA LEU A 35 -4.46 1.85 -1.40
C LEU A 35 -4.27 2.27 -2.85
N LEU A 36 -4.81 3.44 -3.22
CA LEU A 36 -4.50 4.08 -4.51
C LEU A 36 -3.04 4.55 -4.51
N LEU A 37 -2.26 4.05 -5.47
CA LEU A 37 -0.85 4.40 -5.62
C LEU A 37 -0.64 5.86 -6.02
N SER A 38 -1.64 6.48 -6.63
CA SER A 38 -1.62 7.90 -6.99
C SER A 38 -1.69 8.85 -5.79
N TRP A 39 -2.08 8.36 -4.60
CA TRP A 39 -2.32 9.19 -3.42
C TRP A 39 -1.42 8.89 -2.23
N ALA A 40 -0.67 7.80 -2.27
CA ALA A 40 0.17 7.42 -1.16
C ALA A 40 1.64 7.81 -1.46
N PRO A 41 2.32 8.60 -0.60
CA PRO A 41 3.76 8.80 -0.65
C PRO A 41 4.43 7.51 -0.18
N LEU A 42 4.33 6.51 -1.04
CA LEU A 42 4.94 5.21 -0.89
C LEU A 42 6.38 5.39 -1.34
N GLU A 43 7.23 5.83 -0.41
CA GLU A 43 8.69 5.81 -0.59
C GLU A 43 9.07 4.39 -1.03
N LYS A 44 9.42 4.26 -2.31
CA LYS A 44 10.15 3.09 -2.79
C LYS A 44 11.50 3.13 -2.05
N ALA A 45 11.67 2.19 -1.10
CA ALA A 45 12.98 1.85 -0.58
C ALA A 45 13.82 1.20 -1.68
#